data_AF-A0AA43P7W7-F1
#
_entry.id   AF-A0AA43P7W7-F1
#
_cell.length_a   1.000
_cell.length_b   1.000
_cell.length_c   1.000
_cell.angle_alpha   90.00
_cell.angle_beta   90.00
_cell.angle_gamma   90.00
#
_symmetry.space_group_name_H-M   'P 1'
#
loop_
_entity.id
_entity.type
_entity.pdbx_description
1 polymer ?
#
loop_
_entity_poly.entity_id
_entity_poly.type
_entity_poly.pdbx_seq_one_letter_code
_entity_poly.pdbx_strand_id
1 'polypeptide(L)'
;MEGKTLEEMGYQNAQAVYDISRTGRLAKKRGENLTVYAMAQLVLGYMAINTYDWDRARNQPPEKLRKVNAPCRYYTLGWRAIADAYGMILLTPEQAMSENADKEIEKRENTIRKNISNAWLFLQERGVIKKLEPASLGKNAGFLLMLGDDEENLAVERWARQCLNLPMIW
;
A
#
# COMPACT_ATOMS: atom_id res chain seq x y z
N MET A 1 -12.19 14.59 27.22
CA MET A 1 -12.43 14.31 25.79
C MET A 1 -11.57 13.12 25.42
N GLU A 2 -12.23 12.01 25.15
CA GLU A 2 -11.64 10.68 24.96
C GLU A 2 -10.71 10.64 23.73
N GLY A 3 -9.63 9.88 23.90
CA GLY A 3 -8.66 9.62 22.85
C GLY A 3 -9.29 8.86 21.70
N LYS A 4 -9.28 9.48 20.52
CA LYS A 4 -9.35 8.74 19.27
C LYS A 4 -7.97 8.14 19.04
N THR A 5 -7.79 6.89 19.46
CA THR A 5 -6.65 6.05 19.10
C THR A 5 -6.62 5.85 17.58
N LEU A 6 -5.44 5.54 17.03
CA LEU A 6 -5.18 5.25 15.61
C LEU A 6 -6.09 4.16 14.97
N GLU A 7 -6.99 3.54 15.73
CA GLU A 7 -7.85 2.43 15.34
C GLU A 7 -8.93 2.76 14.30
N GLU A 8 -9.16 4.04 13.97
CA GLU A 8 -10.13 4.45 12.93
C GLU A 8 -9.49 4.63 11.52
N MET A 9 -8.19 4.44 11.35
CA MET A 9 -7.54 4.64 10.04
C MET A 9 -7.59 3.38 9.16
N GLY A 10 -8.23 3.48 8.00
CA GLY A 10 -8.10 2.47 6.94
C GLY A 10 -9.01 1.24 7.10
N TYR A 11 -10.02 1.28 7.98
CA TYR A 11 -10.97 0.17 8.14
C TYR A 11 -11.76 -0.08 6.85
N GLN A 12 -12.21 0.99 6.19
CA GLN A 12 -12.94 0.86 4.93
C GLN A 12 -12.01 0.41 3.80
N ASN A 13 -10.78 0.94 3.77
CA ASN A 13 -9.75 0.50 2.83
C ASN A 13 -9.43 -0.99 3.02
N ALA A 14 -9.26 -1.47 4.25
CA ALA A 14 -9.00 -2.87 4.55
C ALA A 14 -10.14 -3.78 4.09
N GLN A 15 -11.39 -3.36 4.30
CA GLN A 15 -12.54 -4.09 3.77
C GLN A 15 -12.52 -4.13 2.23
N ALA A 16 -12.20 -3.02 1.58
CA ALA A 16 -12.10 -2.94 0.12
C ALA A 16 -10.97 -3.83 -0.45
N VAL A 17 -9.91 -4.10 0.30
CA VAL A 17 -8.88 -5.09 -0.10
C VAL A 17 -9.47 -6.50 -0.21
N TYR A 18 -10.37 -6.88 0.70
CA TYR A 18 -11.07 -8.17 0.58
C TYR A 18 -12.01 -8.18 -0.62
N ASP A 19 -12.69 -7.06 -0.93
CA ASP A 19 -13.54 -6.94 -2.11
C ASP A 19 -12.72 -7.13 -3.39
N ILE A 20 -11.59 -6.44 -3.53
CA ILE A 20 -10.63 -6.62 -4.63
C ILE A 20 -10.17 -8.07 -4.74
N SER A 21 -9.89 -8.73 -3.61
CA SER A 21 -9.50 -10.15 -3.60
C SER A 21 -10.60 -11.05 -4.15
N ARG A 22 -11.88 -10.82 -3.78
CA ARG A 22 -13.04 -11.60 -4.27
C ARG A 22 -13.24 -11.49 -5.78
N THR A 23 -12.88 -10.36 -6.39
CA THR A 23 -12.96 -10.18 -7.86
C THR A 23 -11.90 -10.96 -8.63
N GLY A 24 -10.92 -11.58 -7.95
CA GLY A 24 -9.80 -12.27 -8.61
C GLY A 24 -8.71 -11.32 -9.13
N ARG A 25 -8.78 -10.01 -8.87
CA ARG A 25 -7.72 -9.05 -9.25
C ARG A 25 -6.36 -9.36 -8.61
N LEU A 26 -6.34 -10.04 -7.45
CA LEU A 26 -5.11 -10.51 -6.81
C LEU A 26 -4.72 -11.94 -7.19
N ALA A 27 -5.43 -12.54 -8.14
CA ALA A 27 -5.18 -13.89 -8.57
C ALA A 27 -4.00 -13.98 -9.53
N LYS A 28 -3.16 -15.00 -9.32
CA LYS A 28 -1.96 -15.29 -10.09
C LYS A 28 -1.98 -16.74 -10.54
N LYS A 29 -1.79 -16.95 -11.85
CA LYS A 29 -1.69 -18.28 -12.44
C LYS A 29 -0.42 -18.97 -11.92
N ARG A 30 -0.55 -20.23 -11.51
CA ARG A 30 0.53 -21.10 -11.05
C ARG A 30 0.32 -22.49 -11.66
N GLY A 31 1.02 -22.77 -12.76
CA GLY A 31 0.69 -23.92 -13.61
C GLY A 31 -0.73 -23.77 -14.15
N GLU A 32 -1.55 -24.81 -14.06
CA GLU A 32 -2.96 -24.76 -14.46
C GLU A 32 -3.89 -24.16 -13.40
N ASN A 33 -3.38 -23.89 -12.19
CA ASN A 33 -4.20 -23.39 -11.09
C ASN A 33 -4.17 -21.86 -11.00
N LEU A 34 -5.25 -21.31 -10.44
CA LEU A 34 -5.33 -19.92 -10.05
C LEU A 34 -5.21 -19.82 -8.52
N THR A 35 -4.21 -19.07 -8.04
CA THR A 35 -3.95 -18.90 -6.60
C THR A 35 -3.85 -17.42 -6.24
N VAL A 36 -4.17 -17.05 -5.01
CA VAL A 36 -3.97 -15.67 -4.57
C VAL A 36 -2.48 -15.36 -4.46
N TYR A 37 -2.05 -14.20 -4.97
CA TYR A 37 -0.68 -13.77 -4.76
C TYR A 37 -0.52 -13.19 -3.35
N ALA A 38 -0.19 -14.06 -2.39
CA ALA A 38 -0.13 -13.72 -0.97
C ALA A 38 0.72 -12.48 -0.64
N MET A 39 1.88 -12.31 -1.30
CA MET A 39 2.71 -11.12 -1.06
C MET A 39 2.02 -9.83 -1.51
N ALA A 40 1.32 -9.84 -2.65
CA ALA A 40 0.56 -8.67 -3.11
C ALA A 40 -0.61 -8.36 -2.18
N GLN A 41 -1.31 -9.38 -1.68
CA GLN A 41 -2.39 -9.19 -0.71
C GLN A 41 -1.87 -8.62 0.62
N LEU A 42 -0.77 -9.14 1.13
CA LEU A 42 -0.15 -8.67 2.38
C LEU A 42 0.33 -7.22 2.25
N VAL A 43 1.05 -6.90 1.16
CA VAL A 43 1.52 -5.53 0.88
C VAL A 43 0.33 -4.57 0.73
N LEU A 44 -0.69 -4.94 -0.03
CA LEU A 44 -1.87 -4.11 -0.24
C LEU A 44 -2.65 -3.86 1.06
N GLY A 45 -2.81 -4.91 1.89
CA GLY A 45 -3.46 -4.80 3.20
C GLY A 45 -2.74 -3.82 4.12
N TYR A 46 -1.41 -3.89 4.19
CA TYR A 46 -0.62 -2.94 4.97
C TYR A 46 -0.75 -1.51 4.45
N MET A 47 -0.71 -1.31 3.12
CA MET A 47 -0.91 0.02 2.54
C MET A 47 -2.31 0.56 2.86
N ALA A 48 -3.34 -0.28 2.79
CA ALA A 48 -4.72 0.09 3.05
C ALA A 48 -4.95 0.61 4.48
N ILE A 49 -4.41 -0.08 5.50
CA ILE A 49 -4.54 0.35 6.90
C ILE A 49 -3.67 1.56 7.24
N ASN A 50 -2.58 1.79 6.49
CA ASN A 50 -1.67 2.92 6.70
C ASN A 50 -1.96 4.10 5.76
N THR A 51 -3.18 4.21 5.25
CA THR A 51 -3.63 5.36 4.47
C THR A 51 -5.01 5.81 4.90
N TYR A 52 -5.29 7.11 4.73
CA TYR A 52 -6.57 7.67 5.07
C TYR A 52 -7.72 7.07 4.22
N ASP A 53 -8.86 6.82 4.85
CA ASP A 53 -10.07 6.33 4.19
C ASP A 53 -10.74 7.41 3.30
N TRP A 54 -11.53 6.92 2.34
CA TRP A 54 -12.44 7.72 1.51
C TRP A 54 -13.87 7.50 1.97
N ASP A 55 -14.71 8.55 2.03
CA ASP A 55 -16.14 8.40 2.32
C ASP A 55 -16.83 7.86 1.06
N ARG A 56 -16.92 6.53 0.97
CA ARG A 56 -17.49 5.83 -0.21
C ARG A 56 -18.96 6.16 -0.42
N ALA A 57 -19.72 6.38 0.66
CA ALA A 57 -21.15 6.66 0.57
C ALA A 57 -21.44 8.03 -0.05
N ARG A 58 -20.56 9.01 0.16
CA ARG A 58 -20.66 10.36 -0.40
C ARG A 58 -19.73 10.62 -1.58
N ASN A 59 -18.89 9.66 -1.93
CA ASN A 59 -17.82 9.75 -2.91
C ASN A 59 -16.96 11.04 -2.76
N GLN A 60 -16.48 11.31 -1.54
CA GLN A 60 -15.69 12.51 -1.22
C GLN A 60 -14.71 12.25 -0.06
N PRO A 61 -13.68 13.10 0.17
CA PRO A 61 -12.84 12.96 1.35
C PRO A 61 -13.63 13.27 2.63
N PRO A 62 -13.38 12.55 3.74
CA PRO A 62 -13.89 12.93 5.05
C PRO A 62 -13.60 14.40 5.39
N GLU A 63 -14.56 15.07 6.03
CA GLU A 63 -14.49 16.53 6.31
C GLU A 63 -13.19 16.95 7.01
N LYS A 64 -12.69 16.13 7.94
CA LYS A 64 -11.44 16.39 8.64
C LYS A 64 -10.24 16.46 7.69
N LEU A 65 -10.19 15.57 6.70
CA LEU A 65 -9.10 15.50 5.71
C LEU A 65 -9.22 16.62 4.68
N ARG A 66 -10.45 17.02 4.33
CA ARG A 66 -10.71 18.18 3.48
C ARG A 66 -10.14 19.46 4.08
N LYS A 67 -10.33 19.67 5.39
CA LYS A 67 -9.83 20.85 6.13
C LYS A 67 -8.31 20.95 6.17
N VAL A 68 -7.60 19.82 6.18
CA VAL A 68 -6.13 19.78 6.25
C VAL A 68 -5.48 19.46 4.90
N ASN A 69 -6.26 19.39 3.82
CA ASN A 69 -5.81 19.05 2.48
C ASN A 69 -4.98 17.75 2.43
N ALA A 70 -5.44 16.71 3.14
CA ALA A 70 -4.73 15.43 3.21
C ALA A 70 -5.22 14.44 2.13
N PRO A 71 -4.32 13.80 1.37
CA PRO A 71 -4.70 12.85 0.33
C PRO A 71 -5.23 11.54 0.95
N CYS A 72 -6.40 11.10 0.49
CA CYS A 72 -6.95 9.79 0.84
C CYS A 72 -6.24 8.68 0.05
N ARG A 73 -6.11 7.48 0.63
CA ARG A 73 -5.56 6.29 -0.04
C ARG A 73 -4.16 6.47 -0.65
N TYR A 74 -3.38 7.43 -0.15
CA TYR A 74 -2.06 7.75 -0.68
C TYR A 74 -0.95 7.25 0.25
N TYR A 75 -0.20 6.26 -0.21
CA TYR A 75 0.84 5.57 0.55
C TYR A 75 2.24 6.05 0.18
N THR A 76 3.04 6.42 1.19
CA THR A 76 4.41 6.96 1.03
C THR A 76 5.45 6.35 1.98
N LEU A 77 5.07 5.38 2.84
CA LEU A 77 5.98 4.84 3.87
C LEU A 77 7.11 3.95 3.31
N GLY A 78 6.93 3.43 2.08
CA GLY A 78 7.95 2.65 1.38
C GLY A 78 8.08 1.19 1.83
N TRP A 79 8.92 0.43 1.14
CA TRP A 79 9.00 -1.03 1.31
C TRP A 79 9.49 -1.43 2.71
N ARG A 80 10.31 -0.57 3.34
CA ARG A 80 10.92 -0.86 4.63
C ARG A 80 9.89 -0.88 5.75
N ALA A 81 8.93 0.05 5.75
CA ALA A 81 7.84 0.06 6.72
C ALA A 81 7.01 -1.24 6.69
N ILE A 82 6.73 -1.76 5.50
CA ILE A 82 6.07 -3.07 5.34
C ILE A 82 6.96 -4.20 5.88
N ALA A 83 8.24 -4.21 5.50
CA ALA A 83 9.16 -5.26 5.89
C ALA A 83 9.33 -5.34 7.41
N ASP A 84 9.46 -4.19 8.08
CA ASP A 84 9.60 -4.09 9.54
C ASP A 84 8.32 -4.54 10.25
N ALA A 85 7.15 -4.11 9.77
CA ALA A 85 5.85 -4.47 10.35
C ALA A 85 5.56 -5.97 10.34
N TYR A 86 6.11 -6.70 9.38
CA TYR A 86 5.95 -8.16 9.26
C TYR A 86 7.21 -8.95 9.65
N GLY A 87 8.22 -8.30 10.24
CA GLY A 87 9.45 -8.98 10.67
C GLY A 87 10.23 -9.67 9.55
N MET A 88 10.07 -9.21 8.30
CA MET A 88 10.59 -9.91 7.11
C MET A 88 12.12 -9.90 7.01
N ILE A 89 12.77 -8.95 7.70
CA ILE A 89 14.22 -8.79 7.74
C ILE A 89 14.86 -9.47 8.96
N LEU A 90 14.07 -10.00 9.90
CA LEU A 90 14.58 -10.57 11.13
C LEU A 90 15.47 -11.78 10.86
N LEU A 91 16.63 -11.81 11.51
CA LEU A 91 17.51 -12.98 11.52
C LEU A 91 16.95 -14.07 12.42
N THR A 92 17.32 -15.33 12.16
CA THR A 92 17.17 -16.38 13.18
C THR A 92 18.20 -16.14 14.31
N PRO A 93 18.00 -16.71 15.51
CA PRO A 93 18.98 -16.60 16.59
C PRO A 93 20.38 -17.04 16.18
N GLU A 94 20.50 -18.11 15.41
CA GLU A 94 21.77 -18.64 14.92
C GLU A 94 22.47 -17.67 13.97
N GLN A 95 21.71 -17.04 13.06
CA GLN A 95 22.24 -16.03 12.15
C GLN A 95 22.70 -14.78 12.90
N ALA A 96 21.93 -14.37 13.90
CA ALA A 96 22.24 -13.20 14.74
C ALA A 96 23.51 -13.39 15.59
N MET A 97 23.82 -14.63 15.99
CA MET A 97 25.03 -14.98 16.74
C MET A 97 26.26 -15.19 15.84
N SER A 98 26.10 -15.17 14.51
CA SER A 98 27.21 -15.40 13.58
C SER A 98 28.02 -14.12 13.31
N GLU A 99 29.32 -14.27 13.02
CA GLU A 99 30.19 -13.16 12.60
C GLU A 99 29.75 -12.50 11.28
N ASN A 100 28.80 -13.11 10.55
CA ASN A 100 28.29 -12.62 9.27
C ASN A 100 26.87 -12.01 9.38
N ALA A 101 26.38 -11.72 10.59
CA ALA A 101 25.03 -11.21 10.81
C ALA A 101 24.67 -9.99 9.93
N ASP A 102 25.57 -9.02 9.81
CA ASP A 102 25.35 -7.81 9.01
C ASP A 102 25.16 -8.12 7.51
N LYS A 103 25.97 -9.04 6.96
CA LYS A 103 25.84 -9.48 5.56
C LYS A 103 24.52 -10.23 5.33
N GLU A 104 24.09 -11.02 6.31
CA GLU A 104 22.80 -11.72 6.23
C GLU A 104 21.62 -10.75 6.28
N ILE A 105 21.70 -9.68 7.09
CA ILE A 105 20.71 -8.59 7.09
C ILE A 105 20.66 -7.95 5.72
N GLU A 106 21.79 -7.51 5.17
CA GLU A 106 21.85 -6.86 3.85
C GLU A 106 21.23 -7.73 2.74
N LYS A 107 21.55 -9.03 2.75
CA LYS A 107 20.98 -10.01 1.82
C LYS A 107 19.46 -10.14 1.96
N ARG A 108 18.95 -10.19 3.20
CA ARG A 108 17.51 -10.21 3.46
C ARG A 108 16.84 -8.92 2.99
N GLU A 109 17.42 -7.77 3.29
CA GLU A 109 16.91 -6.48 2.85
C GLU A 109 16.78 -6.40 1.32
N ASN A 110 17.81 -6.80 0.59
CA ASN A 110 17.81 -6.82 -0.86
C ASN A 110 16.73 -7.75 -1.43
N THR A 111 16.57 -8.93 -0.82
CA THR A 111 15.55 -9.91 -1.20
C THR A 111 14.13 -9.38 -0.96
N ILE A 112 13.87 -8.83 0.23
CA ILE A 112 12.55 -8.32 0.60
C ILE A 112 12.19 -7.07 -0.20
N ARG A 113 13.14 -6.16 -0.40
CA ARG A 113 12.97 -5.00 -1.29
C ARG A 113 12.54 -5.42 -2.68
N LYS A 114 13.20 -6.43 -3.27
CA LYS A 114 12.83 -6.98 -4.59
C LYS A 114 11.44 -7.61 -4.58
N ASN A 115 11.11 -8.39 -3.55
CA ASN A 115 9.81 -9.06 -3.44
C ASN A 115 8.65 -8.07 -3.31
N ILE A 116 8.77 -7.05 -2.47
CA ILE A 116 7.76 -5.99 -2.32
C ILE A 116 7.65 -5.17 -3.61
N SER A 117 8.78 -4.85 -4.25
CA SER A 117 8.77 -4.13 -5.54
C SER A 117 8.05 -4.92 -6.63
N ASN A 118 8.27 -6.24 -6.71
CA ASN A 118 7.55 -7.12 -7.64
C ASN A 118 6.05 -7.20 -7.31
N ALA A 119 5.68 -7.19 -6.03
CA ALA A 119 4.28 -7.13 -5.61
C ALA A 119 3.62 -5.80 -6.04
N TRP A 120 4.31 -4.67 -5.92
CA TRP A 120 3.82 -3.39 -6.42
C TRP A 120 3.71 -3.35 -7.95
N LEU A 121 4.64 -3.95 -8.70
CA LEU A 121 4.51 -4.07 -10.16
C LEU A 121 3.26 -4.87 -10.52
N PHE A 122 3.05 -6.02 -9.89
CA PHE A 122 1.85 -6.82 -10.07
C PHE A 122 0.57 -6.04 -9.74
N LEU A 123 0.54 -5.30 -8.62
CA LEU A 123 -0.63 -4.50 -8.24
C LEU A 123 -0.90 -3.35 -9.23
N GLN A 124 0.14 -2.74 -9.80
CA GLN A 124 0.01 -1.71 -10.84
C GLN A 124 -0.55 -2.30 -12.15
N GLU A 125 -0.03 -3.45 -12.59
CA GLU A 125 -0.52 -4.16 -13.78
C GLU A 125 -2.01 -4.54 -13.67
N ARG A 126 -2.48 -4.77 -12.44
CA ARG A 126 -3.89 -5.09 -12.14
C ARG A 126 -4.77 -3.87 -11.91
N GLY A 127 -4.21 -2.65 -12.03
CA GLY A 127 -4.93 -1.40 -11.78
C GLY A 127 -5.38 -1.22 -10.33
N VAL A 128 -4.79 -1.94 -9.37
CA VAL A 128 -5.15 -1.89 -7.94
C VAL A 128 -4.38 -0.79 -7.21
N ILE A 129 -3.21 -0.42 -7.70
CA ILE A 129 -2.48 0.78 -7.24
C ILE A 129 -1.97 1.57 -8.43
N LYS A 130 -1.81 2.88 -8.25
CA LYS A 130 -1.24 3.79 -9.26
C LYS A 130 -0.09 4.58 -8.66
N LYS A 131 1.05 4.59 -9.32
CA LYS A 131 2.18 5.44 -8.91
C LYS A 131 1.92 6.88 -9.32
N LEU A 132 1.86 7.81 -8.37
CA LEU A 132 1.69 9.24 -8.63
C LEU A 132 3.02 10.00 -8.57
N GLU A 133 3.90 9.63 -7.64
CA GLU A 133 5.22 10.23 -7.50
C GLU A 133 6.32 9.14 -7.58
N PRO A 134 7.38 9.33 -8.37
CA PRO A 134 8.53 8.44 -8.35
C PRO A 134 9.32 8.58 -7.05
N ALA A 135 10.11 7.55 -6.71
CA ALA A 135 11.08 7.67 -5.63
C ALA A 135 12.19 8.65 -6.03
N SER A 136 12.68 9.43 -5.07
CA SER A 136 13.82 10.32 -5.23
C SER A 136 14.78 10.16 -4.04
N LEU A 137 15.92 10.85 -4.08
CA LEU A 137 16.86 10.82 -2.96
C LEU A 137 16.14 11.26 -1.67
N GLY A 138 16.11 10.38 -0.66
CA GLY A 138 15.46 10.64 0.62
C GLY A 138 13.92 10.59 0.63
N LYS A 139 13.25 10.30 -0.49
CA LYS A 139 11.78 10.21 -0.57
C LYS A 139 11.35 8.91 -1.26
N ASN A 140 10.49 8.15 -0.60
CA ASN A 140 9.87 6.97 -1.20
C ASN A 140 8.93 7.34 -2.36
N ALA A 141 8.67 6.38 -3.24
CA ALA A 141 7.61 6.51 -4.23
C ALA A 141 6.24 6.63 -3.55
N GLY A 142 5.35 7.38 -4.19
CA GLY A 142 3.99 7.59 -3.73
C GLY A 142 2.99 6.79 -4.57
N PHE A 143 2.19 5.97 -3.89
CA PHE A 143 1.19 5.10 -4.53
C PHE A 143 -0.21 5.45 -4.07
N LEU A 144 -1.11 5.68 -5.01
CA LEU A 144 -2.54 5.78 -4.80
C LEU A 144 -3.19 4.40 -4.85
N LEU A 145 -4.02 4.06 -3.87
CA LEU A 145 -4.77 2.80 -3.86
C LEU A 145 -6.09 2.95 -4.62
N MET A 146 -6.30 2.10 -5.61
CA MET A 146 -7.46 2.06 -6.50
C MET A 146 -8.41 0.94 -6.07
N LEU A 147 -9.01 1.12 -4.89
CA LEU A 147 -9.78 0.08 -4.20
C LEU A 147 -11.29 0.09 -4.56
N GLY A 148 -11.75 1.15 -5.22
CA GLY A 148 -13.15 1.32 -5.63
C GLY A 148 -13.42 0.89 -7.07
N ASP A 149 -14.60 1.28 -7.56
CA ASP A 149 -14.93 1.27 -8.99
C ASP A 149 -14.27 2.46 -9.73
N ASP A 150 -14.51 2.56 -11.03
CA ASP A 150 -13.87 3.58 -11.88
C ASP A 150 -14.26 5.01 -11.48
N GLU A 151 -15.51 5.23 -11.03
CA GLU A 151 -16.00 6.55 -10.61
C GLU A 151 -15.36 6.97 -9.27
N GLU A 152 -15.40 6.08 -8.28
CA GLU A 152 -14.78 6.28 -6.97
C GLU A 152 -13.27 6.51 -7.12
N ASN A 153 -12.61 5.68 -7.93
CA ASN A 153 -11.16 5.77 -8.16
C ASN A 153 -10.78 7.07 -8.88
N LEU A 154 -11.57 7.55 -9.83
CA LEU A 154 -11.35 8.84 -10.49
C LEU A 154 -11.48 10.01 -9.49
N ALA A 155 -12.50 9.97 -8.62
CA ALA A 155 -12.71 11.00 -7.61
C ALA A 155 -11.57 11.02 -6.57
N VAL A 156 -11.14 9.84 -6.10
CA VAL A 156 -9.99 9.67 -5.21
C VAL A 156 -8.71 10.20 -5.85
N GLU A 157 -8.47 9.88 -7.13
CA GLU A 157 -7.27 10.35 -7.83
C GLU A 157 -7.26 11.87 -8.00
N ARG A 158 -8.39 12.47 -8.38
CA ARG A 158 -8.51 13.94 -8.48
C ARG A 158 -8.24 14.60 -7.13
N TRP A 159 -8.81 14.09 -6.05
CA TRP A 159 -8.53 14.60 -4.70
C TRP A 159 -7.05 14.48 -4.33
N ALA A 160 -6.46 13.30 -4.52
CA ALA A 160 -5.04 13.09 -4.21
C ALA A 160 -4.13 14.01 -5.02
N ARG A 161 -4.39 14.18 -6.32
CA ARG A 161 -3.64 15.10 -7.19
C ARG A 161 -3.77 16.55 -6.73
N GLN A 162 -4.98 16.98 -6.34
CA GLN A 162 -5.20 18.31 -5.76
C GLN A 162 -4.40 18.51 -4.48
N CYS A 163 -4.46 17.55 -3.53
CA CYS A 163 -3.70 17.65 -2.28
C CYS A 163 -2.18 17.73 -2.50
N LEU A 164 -1.69 17.03 -3.51
CA LEU A 164 -0.27 16.90 -3.83
C LEU A 164 0.22 17.97 -4.84
N ASN A 165 -0.65 18.87 -5.30
CA ASN A 165 -0.36 19.85 -6.36
C ASN A 165 0.18 19.20 -7.65
N LEU A 166 -0.38 18.06 -8.05
CA LEU A 166 -0.04 17.34 -9.28
C LEU A 166 -0.97 17.76 -10.44
N PRO A 167 -0.57 17.54 -11.71
CA PRO A 167 -1.45 17.80 -12.85
C PRO A 167 -2.79 17.07 -12.72
N MET A 168 -3.88 17.81 -12.91
CA MET A 168 -5.25 17.29 -12.84
C MET A 168 -5.59 16.42 -14.04
N ILE A 169 -6.52 15.49 -13.84
CA ILE A 169 -7.05 14.59 -14.87
C ILE A 169 -8.55 14.84 -15.06
N TRP A 170 -8.99 14.83 -16.32
CA TRP A 170 -10.36 15.11 -16.74
C TRP A 170 -11.03 13.85 -17.24
#